data_AF-A0A5E4GN69-F1
#
_entry.id   AF-A0A5E4GN69-F1
#
_cell.length_a   1.000
_cell.length_b   1.000
_cell.length_c   1.000
_cell.angle_alpha   90.00
_cell.angle_beta   90.00
_cell.angle_gamma   90.00
#
_symmetry.space_group_name_H-M   'P 1'
#
loop_
_entity.id
_entity.type
_entity.pdbx_description
1 polymer ?
#
loop_
_entity_poly.entity_id
_entity_poly.type
_entity_poly.pdbx_seq_one_letter_code
_entity_poly.pdbx_strand_id
1 'polypeptide(L)'
;RDVSIKEQMAMGLRYVNDKGQIIERFVGVQHVTDTTSSALKEAIDEFFSSVNLSFSKLRGQGYDGASNMRALVAVAKKNIDVNSFFTTANSLVNVVGASCKRRDALRAQYQEELVRAFEDDCLITGRGLNQERTLKRAGDTRWNSHYGTLISIISMFPSVVNVLQMIVDDNPNDSS
;
A
#
# COMPACT_ATOMS: atom_id res chain seq x y z
N ARG A 1 5.77 -28.10 -11.08
CA ARG A 1 4.44 -28.74 -11.19
C ARG A 1 4.03 -29.06 -9.78
N ASP A 2 2.98 -28.42 -9.27
CA ASP A 2 2.51 -28.65 -7.89
C ASP A 2 2.24 -30.14 -7.69
N VAL A 3 2.84 -30.72 -6.65
CA VAL A 3 2.81 -32.17 -6.39
C VAL A 3 1.57 -32.57 -5.59
N SER A 4 0.79 -31.59 -5.12
CA SER A 4 -0.43 -31.79 -4.36
C SER A 4 -1.54 -30.95 -4.96
N ILE A 5 -2.57 -31.58 -5.51
CA ILE A 5 -3.77 -30.94 -6.09
C ILE A 5 -4.71 -30.44 -4.97
N LYS A 6 -4.13 -29.93 -3.89
CA LYS A 6 -4.82 -29.67 -2.63
C LYS A 6 -4.44 -28.30 -2.12
N GLU A 7 -5.41 -27.39 -2.16
CA GLU A 7 -5.27 -26.04 -1.63
C GLU A 7 -5.11 -26.10 -0.10
N GLN A 8 -4.28 -25.20 0.45
CA GLN A 8 -3.95 -25.16 1.88
C GLN A 8 -3.92 -23.72 2.37
N MET A 9 -4.36 -23.51 3.61
CA MET A 9 -4.34 -22.22 4.28
C MET A 9 -3.48 -22.30 5.54
N ALA A 10 -2.39 -21.53 5.57
CA ALA A 10 -1.61 -21.33 6.78
C ALA A 10 -2.34 -20.35 7.71
N MET A 11 -2.49 -20.71 8.98
CA MET A 11 -3.13 -19.86 9.99
C MET A 11 -2.12 -19.37 11.03
N GLY A 12 -2.17 -18.06 11.28
CA GLY A 12 -1.44 -17.39 12.35
C GLY A 12 -2.39 -16.50 13.15
N LEU A 13 -2.21 -16.49 14.47
CA LEU A 13 -2.95 -15.63 15.38
C LEU A 13 -2.04 -14.53 15.91
N ARG A 14 -2.50 -13.27 15.83
CA ARG A 14 -1.88 -12.13 16.53
C ARG A 14 -2.81 -11.70 17.66
N TYR A 15 -2.33 -11.74 18.90
CA TYR A 15 -3.11 -11.37 20.09
C TYR A 15 -2.25 -10.62 21.11
N VAL A 16 -2.89 -9.98 22.09
CA VAL A 16 -2.21 -9.30 23.20
C VAL A 16 -2.32 -10.18 24.44
N ASN A 17 -1.20 -10.45 25.11
CA ASN A 17 -1.20 -11.22 26.36
C ASN A 17 -1.58 -10.35 27.56
N ASP A 18 -1.71 -10.96 28.74
CA ASP A 18 -2.08 -10.26 29.98
C ASP A 18 -1.06 -9.20 30.43
N LYS A 19 0.15 -9.20 29.85
CA LYS A 19 1.19 -8.20 30.08
C LYS A 19 1.14 -7.05 29.07
N GLY A 20 0.14 -7.01 28.19
CA GLY A 20 0.01 -6.01 27.13
C GLY A 20 0.96 -6.21 25.94
N GLN A 21 1.63 -7.37 25.85
CA GLN A 21 2.58 -7.64 24.77
C GLN A 21 1.88 -8.26 23.57
N ILE A 22 2.25 -7.81 22.36
CA ILE A 22 1.77 -8.38 21.10
C ILE A 22 2.50 -9.70 20.86
N ILE A 23 1.74 -10.78 20.70
CA ILE A 23 2.21 -12.13 20.42
C ILE A 23 1.66 -12.58 19.07
N GLU A 24 2.54 -13.11 18.23
CA GLU A 24 2.18 -13.80 16.99
C GLU A 24 2.49 -15.28 17.14
N ARG A 25 1.50 -16.13 16.87
CA ARG A 25 1.62 -17.57 16.98
C ARG A 25 1.14 -18.23 15.69
N PHE A 26 2.03 -18.95 15.03
CA PHE A 26 1.63 -19.88 13.99
C PHE A 26 0.85 -21.03 14.64
N VAL A 27 -0.33 -21.33 14.10
CA VAL A 27 -1.25 -22.30 14.72
C VAL A 27 -1.49 -23.53 13.86
N GLY A 28 -1.13 -23.50 12.58
CA GLY A 28 -1.15 -24.69 11.72
C GLY A 28 -1.46 -24.38 10.27
N VAL A 29 -1.60 -25.45 9.49
CA VAL A 29 -2.07 -25.41 8.10
C VAL A 29 -3.38 -26.19 8.03
N GLN A 30 -4.43 -25.53 7.55
CA GLN A 30 -5.74 -26.15 7.31
C GLN A 30 -5.85 -26.49 5.83
N HIS A 31 -6.32 -27.70 5.51
CA HIS A 31 -6.62 -28.06 4.13
C HIS A 31 -7.94 -27.41 3.72
N VAL A 32 -7.96 -26.80 2.53
CA VAL A 32 -9.16 -26.18 1.96
C VAL A 32 -9.48 -26.82 0.62
N THR A 33 -10.76 -26.91 0.30
CA THR A 33 -11.25 -27.49 -0.96
C THR A 33 -10.95 -26.57 -2.15
N ASP A 34 -11.00 -25.25 -1.93
CA ASP A 34 -10.59 -24.21 -2.86
C ASP A 34 -10.22 -22.91 -2.11
N THR A 35 -9.89 -21.84 -2.84
CA THR A 35 -9.55 -20.51 -2.28
C THR A 35 -10.71 -19.51 -2.34
N THR A 36 -11.95 -19.99 -2.48
CA THR A 36 -13.13 -19.13 -2.43
C THR A 36 -13.34 -18.58 -1.01
N SER A 37 -13.98 -17.42 -0.90
CA SER A 37 -14.25 -16.81 0.41
C SER A 37 -15.11 -17.70 1.31
N SER A 38 -16.00 -18.53 0.74
CA SER A 38 -16.81 -19.49 1.48
C SER A 38 -15.99 -20.65 2.07
N ALA A 39 -15.15 -21.30 1.26
CA ALA A 39 -14.34 -22.43 1.72
C ALA A 39 -13.30 -21.99 2.77
N LEU A 40 -12.70 -20.81 2.57
CA LEU A 40 -11.78 -20.23 3.56
C LEU A 40 -12.48 -19.91 4.87
N LYS A 41 -13.71 -19.35 4.82
CA LYS A 41 -14.51 -19.10 6.03
C LYS A 41 -14.82 -20.38 6.78
N GLU A 42 -15.27 -21.41 6.08
CA GLU A 42 -15.61 -22.71 6.67
C GLU A 42 -14.39 -23.34 7.35
N ALA A 43 -13.22 -23.30 6.70
CA ALA A 43 -11.97 -23.77 7.28
C ALA A 43 -11.54 -22.98 8.53
N ILE A 44 -11.80 -21.67 8.58
CA ILE A 44 -11.56 -20.86 9.80
C ILE A 44 -12.56 -21.26 10.89
N ASP A 45 -13.84 -21.44 10.56
CA ASP A 45 -14.88 -21.86 11.51
C ASP A 45 -14.54 -23.23 12.14
N GLU A 46 -14.12 -24.20 11.31
CA GLU A 46 -13.64 -25.51 11.75
C GLU A 46 -12.42 -25.39 12.66
N PHE A 47 -11.43 -24.59 12.25
CA PHE A 47 -10.23 -24.38 13.04
C PHE A 47 -10.57 -23.77 14.41
N PHE A 48 -11.32 -22.67 14.45
CA PHE A 48 -11.71 -21.99 15.70
C PHE A 48 -12.45 -22.95 16.64
N SER A 49 -13.32 -23.80 16.08
CA SER A 49 -14.01 -24.85 16.83
C SER A 49 -13.02 -25.88 17.39
N SER A 50 -12.05 -26.34 16.60
CA SER A 50 -11.06 -27.35 17.01
C SER A 50 -10.15 -26.90 18.16
N VAL A 51 -9.82 -25.61 18.22
CA VAL A 51 -8.96 -25.04 19.27
C VAL A 51 -9.74 -24.29 20.36
N ASN A 52 -11.07 -24.44 20.39
CA ASN A 52 -11.98 -23.82 21.34
C ASN A 52 -11.80 -22.29 21.46
N LEU A 53 -11.53 -21.63 20.34
CA LEU A 53 -11.45 -20.18 20.24
C LEU A 53 -12.81 -19.59 19.91
N SER A 54 -13.19 -18.54 20.64
CA SER A 54 -14.43 -17.83 20.38
C SER A 54 -14.22 -16.68 19.39
N PHE A 55 -15.04 -16.64 18.34
CA PHE A 55 -15.11 -15.50 17.42
C PHE A 55 -15.47 -14.17 18.11
N SER A 56 -16.10 -14.21 19.29
CA SER A 56 -16.37 -12.99 20.08
C SER A 56 -15.11 -12.22 20.47
N LYS A 57 -13.96 -12.90 20.50
CA LYS A 57 -12.65 -12.30 20.81
C LYS A 57 -11.87 -11.92 19.55
N LEU A 58 -12.37 -12.23 18.36
CA LEU A 58 -11.74 -11.86 17.09
C LEU A 58 -11.91 -10.34 16.86
N ARG A 59 -10.81 -9.63 16.70
CA ARG A 59 -10.81 -8.17 16.46
C ARG A 59 -10.52 -7.78 15.02
N GLY A 60 -10.01 -8.71 14.22
CA GLY A 60 -9.67 -8.46 12.83
C GLY A 60 -9.13 -9.72 12.18
N GLN A 61 -9.17 -9.73 10.84
CA GLN A 61 -8.71 -10.84 10.01
C GLN A 61 -7.88 -10.29 8.86
N GLY A 62 -6.74 -10.94 8.57
CA GLY A 62 -5.86 -10.60 7.46
C GLY A 62 -5.64 -11.84 6.60
N TYR A 63 -5.79 -11.70 5.29
CA TYR A 63 -5.63 -12.77 4.32
C TYR A 63 -4.53 -12.39 3.33
N ASP A 64 -3.61 -13.30 3.04
CA ASP A 64 -2.53 -13.08 2.06
C ASP A 64 -2.95 -13.39 0.60
N GLY A 65 -4.22 -13.77 0.39
CA GLY A 65 -4.80 -14.01 -0.92
C GLY A 65 -5.10 -12.73 -1.72
N ALA A 66 -4.67 -12.69 -2.98
CA ALA A 66 -4.91 -11.57 -3.91
C ALA A 66 -6.42 -11.28 -4.15
N SER A 67 -7.29 -12.28 -4.00
CA SER A 67 -8.75 -12.16 -4.16
C SER A 67 -9.40 -11.32 -3.05
N ASN A 68 -9.03 -11.55 -1.78
CA ASN A 68 -9.54 -10.76 -0.64
C ASN A 68 -9.01 -9.32 -0.66
N MET A 69 -7.77 -9.12 -1.12
CA MET A 69 -7.22 -7.78 -1.35
C MET A 69 -7.97 -7.02 -2.46
N ARG A 70 -8.39 -7.71 -3.54
CA ARG A 70 -9.24 -7.12 -4.58
C ARG A 70 -10.63 -6.76 -4.06
N ALA A 71 -11.22 -7.60 -3.21
CA ALA A 71 -12.53 -7.32 -2.62
C ALA A 71 -12.50 -6.05 -1.74
N LEU A 72 -11.47 -5.88 -0.91
CA LEU A 72 -11.31 -4.66 -0.11
C LEU A 72 -11.14 -3.40 -0.98
N VAL A 73 -10.30 -3.48 -2.03
CA VAL A 73 -10.14 -2.38 -3.00
C VAL A 73 -11.47 -2.06 -3.69
N ALA A 74 -12.23 -3.08 -4.10
CA ALA A 74 -13.53 -2.90 -4.75
C ALA A 74 -14.57 -2.27 -3.80
N VAL A 75 -14.59 -2.66 -2.52
CA VAL A 75 -15.44 -2.04 -1.50
C VAL A 75 -15.03 -0.59 -1.25
N ALA A 76 -13.73 -0.30 -1.13
CA ALA A 76 -13.22 1.06 -0.95
C ALA A 76 -13.60 1.97 -2.14
N LYS A 77 -13.56 1.45 -3.38
CA LYS A 77 -13.99 2.18 -4.58
C LYS A 77 -15.49 2.53 -4.61
N LYS A 78 -16.34 1.85 -3.80
CA LYS A 78 -17.77 2.20 -3.68
C LYS A 78 -18.00 3.42 -2.78
N ASN A 79 -17.05 3.77 -1.92
CA ASN A 79 -17.11 5.01 -1.18
C ASN A 79 -16.66 6.16 -2.11
N ILE A 80 -17.54 7.14 -2.33
CA ILE A 80 -17.33 8.22 -3.31
C ILE A 80 -16.09 9.04 -2.94
N ASP A 81 -15.93 9.40 -1.67
CA ASP A 81 -14.82 10.23 -1.20
C ASP A 81 -13.47 9.52 -1.34
N VAL A 82 -13.41 8.25 -0.91
CA VAL A 82 -12.22 7.41 -1.04
C VAL A 82 -11.87 7.18 -2.50
N ASN A 83 -12.86 6.90 -3.35
CA ASN A 83 -12.64 6.70 -4.77
C ASN A 83 -12.15 7.99 -5.46
N SER A 84 -12.76 9.14 -5.13
CA SER A 84 -12.36 10.45 -5.64
C SER A 84 -10.92 10.76 -5.24
N PHE A 85 -10.58 10.58 -3.97
CA PHE A 85 -9.23 10.78 -3.46
C PHE A 85 -8.18 9.95 -4.22
N PHE A 86 -8.39 8.64 -4.34
CA PHE A 86 -7.43 7.77 -5.04
C PHE A 86 -7.40 8.01 -6.55
N THR A 87 -8.50 8.47 -7.15
CA THR A 87 -8.52 8.91 -8.55
C THR A 87 -7.65 10.13 -8.75
N THR A 88 -7.79 11.15 -7.90
CA THR A 88 -6.98 12.37 -7.92
C THR A 88 -5.50 12.06 -7.70
N ALA A 89 -5.17 11.21 -6.71
CA ALA A 89 -3.79 10.81 -6.45
C ALA A 89 -3.17 10.07 -7.64
N ASN A 90 -3.92 9.20 -8.31
CA ASN A 90 -3.44 8.51 -9.51
C ASN A 90 -3.26 9.47 -10.69
N SER A 91 -4.20 10.40 -10.90
CA SER A 91 -4.08 11.44 -11.93
C SER A 91 -2.84 12.29 -11.71
N LEU A 92 -2.57 12.69 -10.48
CA LEU A 92 -1.36 13.43 -10.10
C LEU A 92 -0.08 12.67 -10.50
N VAL A 93 0.02 11.40 -10.08
CA VAL A 93 1.17 10.54 -10.42
C VAL A 93 1.33 10.38 -11.92
N ASN A 94 0.23 10.22 -12.65
CA ASN A 94 0.25 10.11 -14.11
C ASN A 94 0.70 11.42 -14.77
N VAL A 95 0.17 12.58 -14.36
CA VAL A 95 0.50 13.89 -14.94
C VAL A 95 1.98 14.23 -14.72
N VAL A 96 2.45 14.09 -13.48
CA VAL A 96 3.86 14.35 -13.12
C VAL A 96 4.80 13.31 -13.75
N GLY A 97 4.37 12.05 -13.82
CA GLY A 97 5.15 10.94 -14.36
C GLY A 97 5.11 10.76 -15.88
N ALA A 98 4.22 11.47 -16.59
CA ALA A 98 3.92 11.22 -18.01
C ALA A 98 5.08 11.51 -18.98
N SER A 99 6.03 12.36 -18.59
CA SER A 99 7.14 12.79 -19.47
C SER A 99 8.47 12.69 -18.75
N CYS A 100 9.52 12.33 -19.50
CA CYS A 100 10.90 12.34 -19.01
C CYS A 100 11.28 13.72 -18.46
N LYS A 101 10.93 14.81 -19.16
CA LYS A 101 11.20 16.19 -18.72
C LYS A 101 10.65 16.47 -17.30
N ARG A 102 9.40 16.08 -17.05
CA ARG A 102 8.72 16.29 -15.75
C ARG A 102 9.32 15.42 -14.65
N ARG A 103 9.67 14.18 -14.99
CA ARG A 103 10.34 13.27 -14.07
C ARG A 103 11.73 13.77 -13.68
N ASP A 104 12.48 14.32 -14.63
CA ASP A 104 13.81 14.87 -14.38
C ASP A 104 13.73 16.15 -13.54
N ALA A 105 12.76 17.03 -13.82
CA ALA A 105 12.49 18.21 -12.99
C ALA A 105 12.12 17.82 -11.54
N LEU A 106 11.25 16.82 -11.37
CA LEU A 106 10.89 16.30 -10.05
C LEU A 106 12.12 15.80 -9.27
N ARG A 107 13.00 15.06 -9.95
CA ARG A 107 14.22 14.51 -9.34
C ARG A 107 15.20 15.60 -8.95
N ALA A 108 15.43 16.57 -9.84
CA ALA A 108 16.34 17.68 -9.60
C ALA A 108 15.91 18.50 -8.38
N GLN A 109 14.62 18.83 -8.28
CA GLN A 109 14.10 19.59 -7.14
C GLN A 109 14.15 18.80 -5.84
N TYR A 110 13.78 17.52 -5.87
CA TYR A 110 13.87 16.69 -4.67
C TYR A 110 15.33 16.54 -4.19
N GLN A 111 16.28 16.42 -5.12
CA GLN A 111 17.71 16.41 -4.78
C GLN A 111 18.16 17.74 -4.17
N GLU A 112 17.72 18.87 -4.70
CA GLU A 112 18.04 20.18 -4.14
C GLU A 112 17.48 20.35 -2.71
N GLU A 113 16.23 19.94 -2.48
CA GLU A 113 15.62 19.93 -1.13
C GLU A 113 16.40 19.05 -0.16
N LEU A 114 16.86 17.88 -0.60
CA LEU A 114 17.70 17.00 0.22
C LEU A 114 19.06 17.63 0.53
N VAL A 115 19.70 18.29 -0.45
CA VAL A 115 20.98 18.98 -0.25
C VAL A 115 20.82 20.10 0.79
N ARG A 116 19.79 20.94 0.67
CA ARG A 116 19.51 21.99 1.67
C ARG A 116 19.28 21.40 3.07
N ALA A 117 18.47 20.35 3.16
CA ALA A 117 18.21 19.69 4.44
C ALA A 117 19.44 19.00 5.03
N PHE A 118 20.44 18.64 4.21
CA PHE A 118 21.76 18.20 4.67
C PHE A 118 22.62 19.36 5.16
N GLU A 119 22.63 20.49 4.45
CA GLU A 119 23.35 21.71 4.87
C GLU A 119 22.85 22.24 6.22
N ASP A 120 21.57 22.06 6.51
CA ASP A 120 20.92 22.45 7.77
C ASP A 120 21.03 21.38 8.89
N ASP A 121 21.85 20.33 8.73
CA ASP A 121 22.01 19.20 9.67
C ASP A 121 20.69 18.50 10.08
N CYS A 122 19.64 18.65 9.29
CA CYS A 122 18.30 18.15 9.58
C CYS A 122 18.10 16.67 9.18
N LEU A 123 19.08 16.05 8.51
CA LEU A 123 18.97 14.68 7.99
C LEU A 123 20.15 13.78 8.41
N ILE A 124 19.83 12.59 8.90
CA ILE A 124 20.81 11.54 9.19
C ILE A 124 21.18 10.83 7.89
N THR A 125 22.48 10.71 7.59
CA THR A 125 22.98 9.95 6.43
C THR A 125 22.99 8.44 6.72
N GLY A 126 22.71 7.61 5.71
CA GLY A 126 22.78 6.16 5.85
C GLY A 126 22.52 5.43 4.53
N ARG A 127 23.01 4.19 4.42
CA ARG A 127 22.84 3.37 3.21
C ARG A 127 21.34 3.07 2.97
N GLY A 128 20.80 3.54 1.85
CA GLY A 128 19.37 3.41 1.52
C GLY A 128 18.50 4.61 1.93
N LEU A 129 19.04 5.58 2.66
CA LEU A 129 18.39 6.85 2.95
C LEU A 129 18.67 7.83 1.80
N ASN A 130 17.69 8.69 1.48
CA ASN A 130 17.83 9.82 0.53
C ASN A 130 18.27 9.44 -0.91
N GLN A 131 18.04 8.19 -1.32
CA GLN A 131 18.22 7.76 -2.72
C GLN A 131 17.21 8.45 -3.66
N GLU A 132 17.53 8.47 -4.96
CA GLU A 132 16.65 8.98 -6.02
C GLU A 132 15.28 8.28 -5.95
N ARG A 133 14.22 9.06 -5.67
CA ARG A 133 12.85 8.55 -5.55
C ARG A 133 12.05 8.96 -6.77
N THR A 134 11.24 8.02 -7.26
CA THR A 134 10.16 8.30 -8.22
C THR A 134 8.82 8.18 -7.50
N LEU A 135 7.80 8.88 -8.01
CA LEU A 135 6.44 8.64 -7.57
C LEU A 135 6.07 7.18 -7.83
N LYS A 136 5.62 6.50 -6.79
CA LYS A 136 5.21 5.10 -6.88
C LYS A 136 3.80 5.03 -7.45
N ARG A 137 3.61 4.23 -8.50
CA ARG A 137 2.27 3.97 -9.04
C ARG A 137 1.59 2.87 -8.24
N ALA A 138 0.32 3.10 -7.88
CA ALA A 138 -0.50 2.08 -7.24
C ALA A 138 -0.84 0.99 -8.26
N GLY A 139 -0.75 -0.27 -7.83
CA GLY A 139 -1.22 -1.42 -8.60
C GLY A 139 -2.63 -1.81 -8.19
N ASP A 140 -3.45 -2.22 -9.15
CA ASP A 140 -4.89 -2.46 -8.98
C ASP A 140 -5.27 -3.57 -7.99
N THR A 141 -4.30 -4.40 -7.58
CA THR A 141 -4.54 -5.64 -6.82
C THR A 141 -4.03 -5.63 -5.40
N ARG A 142 -3.27 -4.61 -4.98
CA ARG A 142 -2.58 -4.60 -3.68
C ARG A 142 -2.76 -3.25 -2.99
N TRP A 143 -3.59 -3.19 -1.95
CA TRP A 143 -3.76 -1.98 -1.11
C TRP A 143 -2.43 -1.41 -0.60
N ASN A 144 -1.46 -2.27 -0.30
CA ASN A 144 -0.12 -1.83 0.13
C ASN A 144 0.59 -0.97 -0.93
N SER A 145 0.28 -1.13 -2.22
CA SER A 145 0.81 -0.26 -3.28
C SER A 145 0.20 1.14 -3.25
N HIS A 146 -1.08 1.27 -2.89
CA HIS A 146 -1.74 2.56 -2.66
C HIS A 146 -1.08 3.31 -1.50
N TYR A 147 -0.79 2.61 -0.40
CA TYR A 147 0.00 3.18 0.70
C TYR A 147 1.37 3.65 0.22
N GLY A 148 2.08 2.84 -0.58
CA GLY A 148 3.36 3.21 -1.19
C GLY A 148 3.28 4.47 -2.07
N THR A 149 2.21 4.64 -2.83
CA THR A 149 1.93 5.85 -3.63
C THR A 149 1.76 7.07 -2.74
N LEU A 150 0.90 6.99 -1.72
CA LEU A 150 0.65 8.12 -0.81
C LEU A 150 1.91 8.57 -0.09
N ILE A 151 2.69 7.62 0.43
CA ILE A 151 3.97 7.92 1.08
C ILE A 151 4.92 8.61 0.10
N SER A 152 4.98 8.16 -1.16
CA SER A 152 5.85 8.82 -2.17
C SER A 152 5.42 10.26 -2.46
N ILE A 153 4.10 10.52 -2.59
CA ILE A 153 3.56 11.86 -2.81
C ILE A 153 3.86 12.76 -1.62
N ILE A 154 3.57 12.30 -0.39
CA ILE A 154 3.83 13.07 0.83
C ILE A 154 5.32 13.40 0.96
N SER A 155 6.20 12.44 0.70
CA SER A 155 7.64 12.63 0.85
C SER A 155 8.26 13.56 -0.19
N MET A 156 7.58 13.81 -1.31
CA MET A 156 8.05 14.64 -2.42
C MET A 156 7.08 15.79 -2.71
N PHE A 157 6.21 16.12 -1.75
CA PHE A 157 5.08 17.01 -1.98
C PHE A 157 5.50 18.39 -2.51
N PRO A 158 6.53 19.06 -1.97
CA PRO A 158 6.96 20.37 -2.49
C PRO A 158 7.44 20.27 -3.95
N SER A 159 8.28 19.27 -4.27
CA SER A 159 8.76 19.03 -5.63
C SER A 159 7.62 18.69 -6.60
N VAL A 160 6.59 17.97 -6.15
CA VAL A 160 5.39 17.66 -6.96
C VAL A 160 4.62 18.94 -7.31
N VAL A 161 4.39 19.83 -6.34
CA VAL A 161 3.69 21.10 -6.55
C VAL A 161 4.43 21.97 -7.57
N ASN A 162 5.75 22.06 -7.44
CA ASN A 162 6.57 22.84 -8.36
C ASN A 162 6.52 22.28 -9.80
N VAL A 163 6.56 20.96 -9.99
CA VAL A 163 6.41 20.36 -11.34
C VAL A 163 5.02 20.63 -11.92
N LEU A 164 3.96 20.62 -11.09
CA LEU A 164 2.64 21.04 -11.55
C LEU A 164 2.62 22.51 -11.98
N GLN A 165 3.27 23.40 -11.24
CA GLN A 165 3.37 24.82 -11.61
C GLN A 165 4.11 24.98 -12.94
N MET A 166 5.23 24.27 -13.14
CA MET A 166 5.93 24.26 -14.43
C MET A 166 5.05 23.81 -15.60
N ILE A 167 4.13 22.87 -15.38
CA ILE A 167 3.18 22.42 -16.42
C ILE A 167 2.16 23.52 -16.74
N VAL A 168 1.70 24.26 -15.73
CA VAL A 168 0.80 25.41 -15.91
C VAL A 168 1.52 26.51 -16.69
N ASP A 169 2.73 26.85 -16.30
CA ASP A 169 3.52 27.93 -16.93
C ASP A 169 3.92 27.59 -18.38
N ASP A 170 4.21 26.31 -18.67
CA ASP A 170 4.49 25.82 -20.03
C ASP A 170 3.22 25.71 -20.92
N ASN A 171 2.02 26.03 -20.40
CA ASN A 171 0.78 25.96 -21.16
C ASN A 171 0.51 27.29 -21.90
N PRO A 172 0.70 27.36 -23.23
CA PRO A 172 0.62 28.62 -23.98
C PRO A 172 -0.79 29.22 -24.06
N ASN A 173 -1.80 28.54 -23.51
CA ASN A 173 -3.20 28.97 -23.54
C ASN A 173 -3.57 30.01 -22.45
N ASP A 174 -2.66 30.34 -21.53
CA ASP A 174 -2.86 31.40 -20.51
C ASP A 174 -2.19 32.75 -20.87
N SER A 175 -1.56 32.84 -22.04
CA SER A 175 -1.11 34.12 -22.62
C SER A 175 -2.20 34.76 -23.49
N SER A 176 -3.32 35.15 -22.89
CA SER A 176 -4.37 35.98 -23.52
C SER A 176 -5.01 36.92 -22.50
#